data_AF-A0A1B0P330-F1
#
_entry.id   AF-A0A1B0P330-F1
#
_cell.length_a   1.000
_cell.length_b   1.000
_cell.length_c   1.000
_cell.angle_alpha   90.00
_cell.angle_beta   90.00
_cell.angle_gamma   90.00
#
_symmetry.space_group_name_H-M   'P 1'
#
loop_
_entity.id
_entity.type
_entity.pdbx_description
1 polymer ?
#
loop_
_entity_poly.entity_id
_entity_poly.type
_entity_poly.pdbx_seq_one_letter_code
_entity_poly.pdbx_strand_id
1 'polypeptide(L)'
;VAHFHYVLSMGAVFAIMGGLIHWFPLFTGQSMNDKMLKIQFYTMFIGVNMTFLPQHFLGLGGMPRRYSDYPDAYLTWNVISSIGSIISTASILFFMYIMWESMTTMRKNVFANQMTSSIEWLQ
;
A
#
# COMPACT_ATOMS: atom_id res chain seq x y z
N VAL A 1 18.53 2.10 4.64
CA VAL A 1 17.10 2.13 5.04
C VAL A 1 16.23 1.86 3.83
N ALA A 2 16.42 2.60 2.74
CA ALA A 2 15.67 2.47 1.49
C ALA A 2 15.56 1.03 0.94
N HIS A 3 16.67 0.30 0.79
CA HIS A 3 16.66 -1.07 0.25
C HIS A 3 15.70 -2.01 1.00
N PHE A 4 15.81 -2.07 2.32
CA PHE A 4 14.96 -2.94 3.14
C PHE A 4 13.47 -2.54 3.04
N HIS A 5 13.19 -1.24 3.05
CA HIS A 5 11.81 -0.77 2.97
C HIS A 5 11.21 -0.97 1.57
N TYR A 6 11.97 -0.89 0.49
CA TYR A 6 11.44 -1.27 -0.82
C TYR A 6 11.04 -2.73 -0.89
N VAL A 7 11.88 -3.63 -0.37
CA VAL A 7 11.57 -5.08 -0.33
C VAL A 7 10.36 -5.35 0.57
N LEU A 8 10.30 -4.74 1.75
CA LEU A 8 9.21 -4.98 2.69
C LEU A 8 7.91 -4.28 2.29
N SER A 9 7.97 -3.02 1.91
CA SER A 9 6.79 -2.24 1.51
C SER A 9 6.25 -2.73 0.18
N MET A 10 7.05 -2.74 -0.90
CA MET A 10 6.53 -3.13 -2.23
C MET A 10 6.37 -4.64 -2.40
N GLY A 11 7.02 -5.45 -1.56
CA GLY A 11 6.85 -6.90 -1.53
C GLY A 11 5.77 -7.31 -0.54
N ALA A 12 6.12 -7.36 0.75
CA ALA A 12 5.26 -7.96 1.78
C ALA A 12 3.94 -7.20 1.98
N VAL A 13 3.96 -5.87 2.09
CA VAL A 13 2.73 -5.09 2.37
C VAL A 13 1.75 -5.16 1.19
N PHE A 14 2.25 -5.00 -0.04
CA PHE A 14 1.41 -5.12 -1.24
C PHE A 14 0.87 -6.55 -1.40
N ALA A 15 1.67 -7.58 -1.09
CA ALA A 15 1.20 -8.97 -1.11
C ALA A 15 0.10 -9.21 -0.07
N ILE A 16 0.22 -8.66 1.14
CA ILE A 16 -0.81 -8.77 2.18
C ILE A 16 -2.09 -8.05 1.75
N MET A 17 -2.00 -6.83 1.21
CA MET A 17 -3.18 -6.11 0.72
C MET A 17 -3.84 -6.81 -0.48
N GLY A 18 -3.05 -7.28 -1.44
CA GLY A 18 -3.54 -8.06 -2.56
C GLY A 18 -4.23 -9.36 -2.12
N GLY A 19 -3.63 -10.07 -1.15
CA GLY A 19 -4.22 -11.25 -0.52
C GLY A 19 -5.54 -10.92 0.18
N LEU A 20 -5.60 -9.86 0.98
CA LEU A 20 -6.84 -9.43 1.62
C LEU A 20 -7.92 -9.14 0.59
N ILE A 21 -7.63 -8.37 -0.46
CA ILE A 21 -8.60 -8.08 -1.54
C ILE A 21 -9.06 -9.36 -2.24
N HIS A 22 -8.13 -10.28 -2.52
CA HIS A 22 -8.41 -11.54 -3.20
C HIS A 22 -9.35 -12.45 -2.41
N TRP A 23 -9.05 -12.69 -1.13
CA TRP A 23 -9.82 -13.58 -0.26
C TRP A 23 -10.99 -12.88 0.45
N PHE A 24 -11.14 -11.56 0.32
CA PHE A 24 -12.23 -10.82 0.99
C PHE A 24 -13.63 -11.36 0.66
N PRO A 25 -13.98 -11.66 -0.60
CA PRO A 25 -15.27 -12.26 -0.90
C PRO A 25 -15.46 -13.66 -0.32
N LEU A 26 -14.38 -14.43 -0.16
CA LEU A 26 -14.43 -15.77 0.43
C LEU A 26 -14.71 -15.70 1.93
N PHE A 27 -14.11 -14.73 2.63
CA PHE A 27 -14.34 -14.56 4.06
C PHE A 27 -15.67 -13.89 4.42
N THR A 28 -16.18 -13.01 3.56
CA THR A 28 -17.29 -12.09 3.92
C THR A 28 -18.52 -12.23 3.04
N GLY A 29 -18.42 -12.94 1.91
CA GLY A 29 -19.47 -13.05 0.90
C GLY A 29 -19.72 -11.76 0.10
N GLN A 30 -18.88 -10.74 0.29
CA GLN A 30 -19.09 -9.39 -0.27
C GLN A 30 -17.93 -8.97 -1.19
N SER A 31 -18.25 -8.13 -2.17
CA SER A 31 -17.29 -7.55 -3.12
C SER A 31 -16.88 -6.14 -2.68
N MET A 32 -15.61 -5.80 -2.88
CA MET A 32 -15.12 -4.42 -2.76
C MET A 32 -15.27 -3.65 -4.07
N ASN A 33 -15.17 -2.32 -4.02
CA ASN A 33 -15.23 -1.48 -5.21
C ASN A 33 -13.92 -1.43 -6.00
N ASP A 34 -13.88 -2.03 -7.19
CA ASP A 34 -12.69 -2.04 -8.05
C ASP A 34 -12.16 -0.64 -8.38
N LYS A 35 -13.03 0.36 -8.56
CA LYS A 35 -12.60 1.73 -8.87
C LYS A 35 -11.88 2.35 -7.68
N MET A 36 -12.41 2.17 -6.47
CA MET A 36 -11.79 2.68 -5.25
C MET A 36 -10.48 1.94 -4.95
N LEU A 37 -10.45 0.62 -5.15
CA LEU A 37 -9.23 -0.19 -4.98
C LEU A 37 -8.11 0.24 -5.92
N LYS A 38 -8.41 0.51 -7.20
CA LYS A 38 -7.40 1.02 -8.15
C LYS A 38 -6.86 2.38 -7.70
N ILE A 39 -7.72 3.28 -7.24
CA ILE A 39 -7.30 4.59 -6.71
C ILE A 39 -6.41 4.42 -5.46
N GLN A 40 -6.81 3.55 -4.54
CA GLN A 40 -6.03 3.23 -3.34
C GLN A 40 -4.66 2.65 -3.71
N PHE A 41 -4.61 1.73 -4.66
CA PHE A 41 -3.36 1.14 -5.14
C PHE A 41 -2.41 2.20 -5.73
N TYR A 42 -2.90 3.06 -6.65
CA TYR A 42 -2.05 4.07 -7.27
C TYR A 42 -1.57 5.14 -6.27
N THR A 43 -2.44 5.57 -5.35
CA THR A 43 -2.04 6.54 -4.30
C THR A 43 -0.97 5.95 -3.38
N MET A 44 -1.12 4.69 -2.97
CA MET A 44 -0.10 3.99 -2.17
C MET A 44 1.20 3.79 -2.95
N PHE A 45 1.11 3.34 -4.20
CA PHE A 45 2.26 3.11 -5.07
C PHE A 45 3.09 4.39 -5.25
N ILE A 46 2.43 5.53 -5.54
CA ILE A 46 3.10 6.82 -5.65
C ILE A 46 3.70 7.24 -4.29
N GLY A 47 2.94 7.11 -3.20
CA GLY A 47 3.38 7.48 -1.86
C GLY A 47 4.64 6.73 -1.42
N VAL A 48 4.64 5.40 -1.51
CA VAL A 48 5.78 4.55 -1.11
C VAL A 48 7.04 4.86 -1.94
N ASN A 49 6.90 5.05 -3.26
CA ASN A 49 8.02 5.43 -4.11
C ASN A 49 8.55 6.83 -3.73
N MET A 50 7.67 7.80 -3.50
CA MET A 50 8.06 9.15 -3.09
C MET A 50 8.70 9.16 -1.69
N THR A 51 8.37 8.22 -0.79
CA THR A 51 9.05 8.05 0.50
C THR A 51 10.45 7.47 0.33
N PHE A 52 10.57 6.32 -0.31
CA PHE A 52 11.81 5.54 -0.22
C PHE A 52 12.79 5.82 -1.37
N LEU A 53 12.35 6.37 -2.51
CA LEU A 53 13.26 6.75 -3.59
C LEU A 53 14.25 7.84 -3.14
N PRO A 54 13.83 8.96 -2.52
CA PRO A 54 14.75 9.95 -1.95
C PRO A 54 15.77 9.37 -0.98
N GLN A 55 15.39 8.35 -0.21
CA GLN A 55 16.28 7.73 0.78
C GLN A 55 17.46 6.99 0.15
N HIS A 56 17.38 6.56 -1.11
CA HIS A 56 18.55 6.05 -1.83
C HIS A 56 19.58 7.17 -2.07
N PHE A 57 19.12 8.33 -2.52
CA PHE A 57 19.99 9.49 -2.75
C PHE A 57 20.57 10.05 -1.45
N LEU A 58 19.78 10.09 -0.37
CA LEU A 58 20.28 10.46 0.96
C LEU A 58 21.37 9.49 1.46
N GLY A 59 21.18 8.19 1.24
CA GLY A 59 22.18 7.17 1.58
C GLY A 59 23.47 7.32 0.78
N LEU A 60 23.36 7.59 -0.54
CA LEU A 60 24.52 7.87 -1.41
C LEU A 60 25.22 9.19 -1.02
N GLY A 61 24.46 10.18 -0.56
CA GLY A 61 24.98 11.44 -0.03
C GLY A 61 25.68 11.34 1.32
N GLY A 62 25.67 10.15 1.95
CA GLY A 62 26.38 9.90 3.21
C GLY A 62 25.56 10.17 4.47
N MET A 63 24.24 10.38 4.37
CA MET A 63 23.37 10.54 5.55
C MET A 63 23.29 9.22 6.32
N PRO A 64 23.82 9.12 7.56
CA PRO A 64 23.76 7.89 8.31
C PRO A 64 22.35 7.66 8.87
N ARG A 65 22.00 6.40 9.11
CA ARG A 65 20.72 6.04 9.72
C ARG A 65 20.65 6.45 11.19
N ARG A 66 19.43 6.68 11.70
CA ARG A 66 19.12 6.89 13.13
C ARG A 66 19.65 8.20 13.72
N TYR A 67 19.72 9.26 12.92
CA TYR A 67 20.02 10.61 13.39
C TYR A 67 18.73 11.43 13.46
N SER A 68 18.57 12.16 14.56
CA SER A 68 17.46 13.11 14.75
C SER A 68 17.63 14.35 13.86
N ASP A 69 18.87 14.84 13.79
CA ASP A 69 19.23 16.08 13.12
C ASP A 69 20.21 15.83 11.99
N TYR A 70 20.17 16.70 10.98
CA TYR A 70 20.98 16.60 9.78
C TYR A 70 21.26 17.99 9.19
N PRO A 71 22.38 18.16 8.47
CA PRO A 71 22.67 19.41 7.76
C PRO A 71 21.62 19.78 6.72
N ASP A 72 21.44 21.09 6.48
CA ASP A 72 20.47 21.64 5.52
C ASP A 72 20.57 21.07 4.10
N ALA A 73 21.76 20.57 3.71
CA ALA A 73 21.99 19.90 2.44
C ALA A 73 21.06 18.68 2.20
N TYR A 74 20.56 18.04 3.25
CA TYR A 74 19.66 16.89 3.15
C TYR A 74 18.18 17.26 3.26
N LEU A 75 17.86 18.52 3.56
CA LEU A 75 16.49 18.96 3.86
C LEU A 75 15.53 18.69 2.70
N THR A 76 15.94 19.00 1.47
CA THR A 76 15.09 18.84 0.27
C THR A 76 14.60 17.41 0.11
N TRP A 77 15.51 16.43 0.17
CA TRP A 77 15.18 15.02 0.05
C TRP A 77 14.37 14.48 1.24
N ASN A 78 14.64 14.95 2.46
CA ASN A 78 13.85 14.58 3.63
C ASN A 78 12.42 15.12 3.57
N VAL A 79 12.22 16.34 3.06
CA VAL A 79 10.88 16.92 2.84
C VAL A 79 10.08 16.10 1.83
N ILE A 80 10.69 15.74 0.68
CA ILE A 80 10.03 14.90 -0.33
C ILE A 80 9.68 13.52 0.26
N SER A 81 10.62 12.89 0.98
CA SER A 81 10.37 11.62 1.67
C SER A 81 9.20 11.72 2.65
N SER A 82 9.09 12.84 3.38
CA SER A 82 8.04 13.07 4.36
C SER A 82 6.68 13.25 3.69
N ILE A 83 6.60 14.00 2.59
CA ILE A 83 5.38 14.14 1.80
C ILE A 83 4.91 12.77 1.28
N GLY A 84 5.81 11.97 0.73
CA GLY A 84 5.48 10.60 0.31
C GLY A 84 4.91 9.75 1.44
N SER A 85 5.45 9.90 2.66
CA SER A 85 4.99 9.13 3.81
C SER A 85 3.55 9.50 4.19
N ILE A 86 3.19 10.78 4.14
CA ILE A 86 1.83 11.26 4.40
C ILE A 86 0.84 10.76 3.34
N ILE A 87 1.26 10.72 2.07
CA ILE A 87 0.45 10.14 0.99
C ILE A 87 0.20 8.65 1.25
N SER A 88 1.23 7.91 1.66
CA SER A 88 1.10 6.48 1.96
C SER A 88 0.19 6.21 3.16
N THR A 89 0.26 7.02 4.22
CA THR A 89 -0.65 6.86 5.39
C THR A 89 -2.09 7.17 5.01
N ALA A 90 -2.33 8.22 4.22
CA ALA A 90 -3.65 8.54 3.69
C ALA A 90 -4.22 7.38 2.84
N SER A 91 -3.39 6.71 2.04
CA SER A 91 -3.82 5.55 1.24
C SER A 91 -4.26 4.35 2.10
N ILE A 92 -3.64 4.13 3.27
CA ILE A 92 -4.02 3.07 4.21
C ILE A 92 -5.34 3.43 4.91
N LEU A 93 -5.53 4.70 5.30
CA LEU A 93 -6.82 5.17 5.83
C LEU A 93 -7.94 4.99 4.80
N PHE A 94 -7.66 5.27 3.53
CA PHE A 94 -8.60 5.05 2.44
C PHE A 94 -8.92 3.57 2.23
N PHE A 95 -7.95 2.66 2.39
CA PHE A 95 -8.20 1.22 2.37
C PHE A 95 -9.14 0.77 3.49
N MET A 96 -8.96 1.26 4.72
CA MET A 96 -9.89 0.98 5.83
C MET A 96 -11.30 1.48 5.53
N TYR A 97 -11.42 2.64 4.89
CA TYR A 97 -12.71 3.15 4.42
C TYR A 97 -13.35 2.21 3.38
N ILE A 98 -12.60 1.68 2.40
CA ILE A 98 -13.13 0.74 1.40
C ILE A 98 -13.68 -0.53 2.07
N MET A 99 -12.95 -1.06 3.06
CA MET A 99 -13.43 -2.22 3.83
C MET A 99 -14.75 -1.90 4.55
N TRP A 100 -14.83 -0.76 5.25
CA TRP A 100 -16.06 -0.35 5.93
C TRP A 100 -17.23 -0.10 4.96
N GLU A 101 -16.96 0.53 3.82
CA GLU A 101 -17.94 0.79 2.78
C GLU A 101 -18.49 -0.51 2.17
N SER A 102 -17.63 -1.51 1.94
CA SER A 102 -18.09 -2.80 1.42
C SER A 102 -19.04 -3.49 2.39
N MET A 103 -18.69 -3.52 3.69
CA MET A 103 -19.50 -4.12 4.76
C MET A 103 -20.84 -3.42 4.98
N THR A 104 -20.89 -2.10 4.78
CA THR A 104 -22.13 -1.33 4.94
C THR A 104 -23.04 -1.43 3.71
N THR A 105 -22.46 -1.51 2.50
CA THR A 105 -23.23 -1.61 1.26
C THR A 105 -23.67 -3.04 0.92
N MET A 106 -23.12 -4.06 1.60
CA MET A 106 -23.53 -5.47 1.46
C MET A 106 -23.54 -5.94 0.00
N ARG A 107 -22.55 -5.50 -0.78
CA ARG A 107 -22.46 -5.83 -2.21
C ARG A 107 -22.15 -7.29 -2.39
N LYS A 108 -23.16 -8.10 -2.72
CA LYS A 108 -22.98 -9.52 -2.98
C LYS A 108 -22.21 -9.74 -4.28
N ASN A 109 -21.32 -10.72 -4.26
CA ASN A 109 -20.65 -11.16 -5.47
C ASN A 109 -21.65 -11.83 -6.41
N VAL A 110 -21.78 -11.31 -7.64
CA VAL A 110 -22.70 -11.85 -8.65
C VAL A 110 -22.05 -12.98 -9.45
N PHE A 111 -20.73 -12.93 -9.64
CA PHE A 111 -19.96 -13.94 -10.37
C PHE A 111 -18.65 -14.24 -9.66
N ALA A 112 -18.28 -15.52 -9.57
CA ALA A 112 -16.96 -15.95 -9.16
C ALA A 112 -16.01 -15.82 -10.36
N ASN A 113 -15.12 -14.82 -10.34
CA ASN A 113 -14.16 -14.58 -11.42
C ASN A 113 -12.81 -15.30 -11.17
N GLN A 114 -12.87 -16.46 -10.51
CA GLN A 114 -11.74 -17.13 -9.88
C GLN A 114 -11.29 -18.34 -10.70
N MET A 115 -9.98 -18.59 -10.74
CA MET A 115 -9.45 -19.75 -11.46
C MET A 115 -9.86 -21.03 -10.75
N THR A 116 -10.39 -21.99 -11.51
CA THR A 116 -10.86 -23.31 -11.02
C THR A 116 -9.75 -24.20 -10.48
N SER A 117 -8.48 -23.79 -10.59
CA SER A 117 -7.33 -24.57 -10.11
C SER A 117 -7.25 -24.69 -8.59
N SER A 118 -7.90 -23.79 -7.85
CA SER A 118 -7.85 -23.75 -6.38
C SER A 118 -9.18 -24.18 -5.77
N ILE A 119 -9.12 -25.19 -4.89
CA ILE A 119 -10.28 -25.84 -4.24
C ILE A 119 -11.12 -24.85 -3.41
N GLU A 120 -10.49 -23.82 -2.86
CA GLU A 120 -11.16 -22.81 -2.03
C GLU A 120 -12.30 -22.08 -2.75
N TRP A 121 -12.28 -22.04 -4.10
CA TRP A 121 -13.30 -21.35 -4.91
C TRP A 121 -14.44 -22.26 -5.38
N LEU A 122 -14.49 -23.52 -4.95
CA LEU A 122 -15.56 -24.49 -5.28
C LEU A 122 -16.74 -24.45 -4.29
N GLN A 123 -16.79 -23.47 -3.38
CA GLN A 123 -17.89 -23.29 -2.43
C GLN A 123 -19.11 -22.63 -3.08
#